data_AF-A0A1Y3N7Y8-F1
#
_entry.id   AF-A0A1Y3N7Y8-F1
#
_cell.length_a   1.000
_cell.length_b   1.000
_cell.length_c   1.000
_cell.angle_alpha   90.00
_cell.angle_beta   90.00
_cell.angle_gamma   90.00
#
_symmetry.space_group_name_H-M   'P 1'
#
loop_
_entity.id
_entity.type
_entity.pdbx_description
1 polymer ?
#
loop_
_entity_poly.entity_id
_entity_poly.type
_entity_poly.pdbx_seq_one_letter_code
_entity_poly.pdbx_strand_id
1 'polypeptide(L)'
;MIFKTIFIILLYLYNFTRRYGKGIELNILAHSLNIEGQPFRQNVNDFNDYSRIHQLNITLNLIIYLPNNSSADVDNFIDMVESTLKRTPEKYDLIFYDNSYTSRYGEYLLDLRHRISTDHLALFHPDLLSETCTYHDKIVGIKKDR
;
A
#
# COMPACT_ATOMS: atom_id res chain seq x y z
N MET A 1 2.65 31.98 -36.64
CA MET A 1 2.94 30.55 -36.95
C MET A 1 3.86 29.93 -35.89
N ILE A 2 5.00 30.55 -35.59
CA ILE A 2 6.00 30.08 -34.61
C ILE A 2 5.41 29.77 -33.21
N PHE A 3 4.59 30.65 -32.64
CA PHE A 3 3.98 30.43 -31.32
C PHE A 3 3.07 29.19 -31.25
N LYS A 4 2.32 28.89 -32.33
CA LYS A 4 1.50 27.66 -32.40
C LYS A 4 2.38 26.41 -32.41
N THR A 5 3.48 26.44 -33.15
CA THR A 5 4.43 25.32 -33.21
C THR A 5 5.09 25.07 -31.85
N ILE A 6 5.51 26.12 -31.15
CA ILE A 6 6.09 26.02 -29.80
C ILE A 6 5.06 25.42 -28.83
N PHE A 7 3.81 25.89 -28.87
CA PHE A 7 2.75 25.36 -28.02
C PHE A 7 2.48 23.86 -28.25
N ILE A 8 2.50 23.41 -29.51
CA ILE A 8 2.33 21.99 -29.86
C ILE A 8 3.50 21.15 -29.35
N ILE A 9 4.75 21.64 -29.46
CA ILE A 9 5.94 20.95 -28.95
C ILE A 9 5.89 20.82 -27.42
N LEU A 10 5.50 21.88 -26.71
CA LEU A 10 5.35 21.84 -25.25
C LEU A 10 4.26 20.85 -24.82
N LEU A 11 3.14 20.79 -25.54
CA LEU A 11 2.11 19.76 -25.34
C LEU A 11 2.66 18.35 -25.56
N TYR A 12 3.45 18.14 -26.61
CA TYR A 12 4.07 16.84 -26.88
C TYR A 12 5.05 16.43 -25.78
N LEU A 13 5.93 17.34 -25.34
CA LEU A 13 6.89 17.10 -24.27
C LEU A 13 6.20 16.85 -22.93
N TYR A 14 5.14 17.59 -22.62
CA TYR A 14 4.32 17.37 -21.41
C TYR A 14 3.64 15.99 -21.42
N ASN A 15 3.07 15.58 -22.55
CA ASN A 15 2.49 14.24 -22.69
C ASN A 15 3.57 13.14 -22.67
N PHE A 16 4.75 13.41 -23.21
CA PHE A 16 5.89 12.49 -23.22
C PHE A 16 6.42 12.24 -21.80
N THR A 17 6.63 13.29 -21.00
CA THR A 17 7.09 13.13 -19.61
C THR A 17 6.06 12.43 -18.74
N ARG A 18 4.75 12.64 -18.95
CA ARG A 18 3.71 11.87 -18.24
C ARG A 18 3.69 10.39 -18.63
N ARG A 19 4.01 10.06 -19.89
CA ARG A 19 4.00 8.67 -20.39
C ARG A 19 5.27 7.88 -20.08
N TYR A 20 6.42 8.55 -20.01
CA TYR A 20 7.74 7.90 -19.90
C TYR A 20 8.51 8.26 -18.61
N GLY A 21 7.91 9.00 -17.68
CA GLY A 21 8.46 9.15 -16.34
C GLY A 21 8.63 7.78 -15.66
N LYS A 22 9.68 7.62 -14.85
CA LYS A 22 9.90 6.39 -14.09
C LYS A 22 8.66 6.12 -13.22
N GLY A 23 8.00 4.99 -13.44
CA GLY A 23 6.82 4.60 -12.66
C GLY A 23 7.14 4.39 -11.19
N ILE A 24 6.14 4.59 -10.35
CA ILE A 24 6.21 4.27 -8.93
C ILE A 24 5.89 2.79 -8.78
N GLU A 25 6.85 2.01 -8.29
CA GLU A 25 6.64 0.61 -7.93
C GLU A 25 6.55 0.51 -6.41
N LEU A 26 5.48 -0.10 -5.91
CA LEU A 26 5.25 -0.29 -4.48
C LEU A 26 5.19 -1.77 -4.16
N ASN A 27 6.02 -2.22 -3.23
CA ASN A 27 6.03 -3.60 -2.75
C ASN A 27 5.08 -3.75 -1.57
N ILE A 28 4.12 -4.65 -1.72
CA ILE A 28 3.09 -4.93 -0.71
C ILE A 28 3.34 -6.28 -0.08
N LEU A 29 3.52 -6.28 1.24
CA LEU A 29 3.54 -7.50 2.03
C LEU A 29 2.12 -7.89 2.43
N ALA A 30 1.74 -9.14 2.18
CA ALA A 30 0.47 -9.68 2.66
C ALA A 30 0.64 -11.05 3.30
N HIS A 31 -0.21 -11.32 4.28
CA HIS A 31 -0.39 -12.63 4.85
C HIS A 31 -1.80 -13.13 4.59
N SER A 32 -1.92 -14.40 4.20
CA SER A 32 -3.20 -15.03 4.01
C SER A 32 -3.18 -16.43 4.58
N LEU A 33 -4.10 -16.73 5.49
CA LEU A 33 -4.42 -18.11 5.90
C LEU A 33 -5.19 -18.85 4.79
N ASN A 34 -5.82 -18.11 3.87
CA ASN A 34 -6.39 -18.69 2.66
C ASN A 34 -5.26 -19.03 1.69
N ILE A 35 -5.17 -20.30 1.34
CA ILE A 35 -4.14 -20.95 0.50
C ILE A 35 -3.93 -20.25 -0.85
N GLU A 36 -4.94 -19.52 -1.34
CA GLU A 36 -4.86 -18.87 -2.65
C GLU A 36 -4.53 -17.36 -2.58
N GLY A 37 -4.64 -16.73 -1.41
CA GLY A 37 -4.45 -15.28 -1.26
C GLY A 37 -5.36 -14.43 -2.16
N GLN A 38 -6.48 -15.01 -2.63
CA GLN A 38 -7.37 -14.47 -3.66
C GLN A 38 -7.77 -13.01 -3.43
N PRO A 39 -8.23 -12.60 -2.23
CA PRO A 39 -8.69 -11.22 -2.02
C PRO A 39 -7.59 -10.18 -2.25
N PHE A 40 -6.35 -10.49 -1.83
CA PHE A 40 -5.22 -9.58 -2.02
C PHE A 40 -4.80 -9.49 -3.49
N ARG A 41 -4.76 -10.64 -4.18
CA ARG A 41 -4.42 -10.68 -5.62
C ARG A 41 -5.43 -9.89 -6.44
N GLN A 42 -6.71 -10.07 -6.17
CA GLN A 42 -7.77 -9.35 -6.88
C GLN A 42 -7.65 -7.84 -6.65
N ASN A 43 -7.53 -7.37 -5.41
CA ASN A 43 -7.40 -5.95 -5.11
C ASN A 43 -6.18 -5.31 -5.80
N VAL A 44 -5.04 -6.02 -5.81
CA VAL A 44 -3.82 -5.55 -6.47
C VAL A 44 -3.96 -5.50 -7.98
N ASN A 45 -4.57 -6.53 -8.58
CA ASN A 45 -4.82 -6.56 -10.02
C ASN A 45 -5.79 -5.46 -10.45
N ASP A 46 -6.89 -5.30 -9.72
CA ASP A 46 -7.91 -4.27 -9.98
C ASP A 46 -7.31 -2.87 -9.89
N PHE A 47 -6.46 -2.60 -8.88
CA PHE A 47 -5.73 -1.34 -8.79
C PHE A 47 -4.74 -1.16 -9.94
N ASN A 48 -3.94 -2.19 -10.29
CA ASN A 48 -2.97 -2.09 -11.38
C ASN A 48 -3.66 -1.83 -12.72
N ASP A 49 -4.83 -2.44 -12.96
CA ASP A 49 -5.66 -2.15 -14.13
C ASP A 49 -6.21 -0.72 -14.09
N TYR A 50 -6.71 -0.27 -12.95
CA TYR A 50 -7.15 1.11 -12.75
C TYR A 50 -6.01 2.10 -13.04
N SER A 51 -4.83 1.88 -12.45
CA SER A 51 -3.63 2.69 -12.65
C SER A 51 -3.22 2.77 -14.12
N ARG A 52 -3.27 1.63 -14.84
CA ARG A 52 -2.98 1.56 -16.28
C ARG A 52 -4.01 2.34 -17.11
N ILE A 53 -5.30 2.17 -16.85
CA ILE A 53 -6.39 2.85 -17.57
C ILE A 53 -6.34 4.36 -17.34
N HIS A 54 -6.07 4.78 -16.11
CA HIS A 54 -6.04 6.19 -15.70
C HIS A 54 -4.66 6.83 -15.78
N GLN A 55 -3.65 6.12 -16.30
CA GLN A 55 -2.27 6.60 -16.49
C GLN A 55 -1.66 7.17 -15.19
N LEU A 56 -1.90 6.50 -14.06
CA LEU A 56 -1.33 6.91 -12.77
C LEU A 56 0.17 6.62 -12.68
N ASN A 57 0.68 5.69 -13.51
CA ASN A 57 2.07 5.26 -13.52
C ASN A 57 2.52 4.67 -12.17
N ILE A 58 1.61 3.93 -11.52
CA ILE A 58 1.84 3.21 -10.26
C ILE A 58 1.64 1.71 -10.50
N THR A 59 2.58 0.89 -10.04
CA THR A 59 2.48 -0.57 -10.09
C THR A 59 2.62 -1.13 -8.68
N LEU A 60 1.65 -1.93 -8.25
CA LEU A 60 1.70 -2.65 -6.99
C LEU A 60 2.23 -4.07 -7.21
N ASN A 61 3.28 -4.42 -6.47
CA ASN A 61 3.90 -5.74 -6.47
C ASN A 61 3.51 -6.48 -5.20
N LEU A 62 2.67 -7.51 -5.33
CA LEU A 62 2.17 -8.27 -4.18
C LEU A 62 3.08 -9.44 -3.82
N ILE A 63 3.57 -9.43 -2.58
CA ILE A 63 4.36 -10.50 -1.98
C ILE A 63 3.51 -11.16 -0.90
N ILE A 64 2.97 -12.36 -1.21
CA ILE A 64 2.13 -13.11 -0.28
C ILE A 64 2.92 -14.25 0.33
N TYR A 65 2.90 -14.31 1.65
CA TYR A 65 3.31 -15.50 2.39
C TYR A 65 2.07 -16.33 2.75
N LEU A 66 2.11 -17.58 2.32
CA LEU A 66 1.05 -18.56 2.51
C LEU A 66 1.57 -19.71 3.38
N PRO A 67 0.73 -20.32 4.24
CA PRO A 67 1.11 -21.44 5.11
C PRO A 67 1.72 -22.64 4.36
N ASN A 68 1.36 -22.86 3.10
CA ASN A 68 1.92 -23.94 2.26
C ASN A 68 3.28 -23.60 1.63
N ASN A 69 3.68 -22.31 1.63
CA ASN A 69 4.90 -21.82 1.00
C ASN A 69 6.02 -21.56 2.03
N SER A 70 5.68 -21.57 3.32
CA SER A 70 6.60 -21.47 4.44
C SER A 70 6.34 -22.63 5.38
N SER A 71 7.36 -23.40 5.75
CA SER A 71 7.28 -24.47 6.76
C SER A 71 7.08 -23.93 8.20
N ALA A 72 6.42 -22.78 8.33
CA ALA A 72 6.31 -21.97 9.53
C ALA A 72 4.83 -21.88 9.94
N ASP A 73 4.56 -22.15 11.22
CA ASP A 73 3.25 -21.95 11.85
C ASP A 73 2.82 -20.46 11.84
N VAL A 74 1.56 -20.16 12.11
CA VAL A 74 1.01 -18.79 12.10
C VAL A 74 1.78 -17.86 13.04
N ASP A 75 2.16 -18.33 14.22
CA ASP A 75 2.97 -17.56 15.18
C ASP A 75 4.35 -17.22 14.62
N ASN A 76 4.99 -18.18 13.95
CA ASN A 76 6.28 -17.95 13.29
C ASN A 76 6.16 -16.91 12.17
N PHE A 77 4.98 -16.77 11.55
CA PHE A 77 4.75 -15.76 10.52
C PHE A 77 4.61 -14.36 11.11
N ILE A 78 3.87 -14.19 12.21
CA ILE A 78 3.74 -12.88 12.88
C ILE A 78 5.11 -12.38 13.33
N ASP A 79 5.91 -13.27 13.92
CA ASP A 79 7.29 -13.00 14.33
C ASP A 79 8.20 -12.68 13.14
N MET A 80 8.01 -13.38 12.02
CA MET A 80 8.75 -13.10 10.79
C MET A 80 8.42 -11.72 10.24
N VAL A 81 7.14 -11.32 10.20
CA VAL A 81 6.73 -9.99 9.75
C VAL A 81 7.33 -8.92 10.67
N GLU A 82 7.19 -9.08 11.98
CA GLU A 82 7.75 -8.12 12.95
C GLU A 82 9.27 -7.98 12.78
N SER A 83 9.98 -9.12 12.71
CA SER A 83 11.42 -9.16 12.45
C SER A 83 11.79 -8.46 11.15
N THR A 84 10.97 -8.60 10.11
CA THR A 84 11.20 -7.98 8.81
C THR A 84 10.99 -6.47 8.85
N LEU A 85 9.91 -6.00 9.51
CA LEU A 85 9.66 -4.57 9.71
C LEU A 85 10.78 -3.92 10.53
N LYS A 86 11.29 -4.63 11.55
CA LYS A 86 12.39 -4.17 12.40
C LYS A 86 13.74 -4.11 11.67
N ARG A 87 14.06 -5.12 10.87
CA ARG A 87 15.41 -5.25 10.26
C ARG A 87 15.52 -4.60 8.90
N THR A 88 14.43 -4.56 8.14
CA THR A 88 14.39 -4.07 6.76
C THR A 88 13.13 -3.22 6.53
N PRO A 89 12.99 -2.07 7.20
CA PRO A 89 11.80 -1.23 7.11
C PRO A 89 11.53 -0.71 5.69
N GLU A 90 12.56 -0.60 4.84
CA GLU A 90 12.44 -0.13 3.45
C GLU A 90 12.10 -1.24 2.45
N LYS A 91 11.97 -2.50 2.89
CA LYS A 91 11.73 -3.63 1.97
C LYS A 91 10.30 -3.62 1.39
N TYR A 92 9.35 -3.09 2.16
CA TYR A 92 7.95 -3.05 1.79
C TYR A 92 7.39 -1.65 2.02
N ASP A 93 6.64 -1.16 1.05
CA ASP A 93 5.99 0.14 1.12
C ASP A 93 4.63 0.07 1.82
N LEU A 94 3.96 -1.08 1.69
CA LEU A 94 2.63 -1.34 2.27
C LEU A 94 2.59 -2.73 2.90
N ILE A 95 1.76 -2.88 3.93
CA ILE A 95 1.49 -4.16 4.57
C ILE A 95 -0.01 -4.36 4.79
N PHE A 96 -0.51 -5.52 4.39
CA PHE A 96 -1.81 -6.02 4.80
C PHE A 96 -1.66 -6.94 6.01
N TYR A 97 -2.31 -6.58 7.11
CA TYR A 97 -2.25 -7.33 8.36
C TYR A 97 -3.58 -7.22 9.12
N ASP A 98 -3.81 -8.16 10.05
CA ASP A 98 -4.97 -8.11 10.95
C ASP A 98 -4.78 -7.05 12.03
N ASN A 99 -5.80 -6.24 12.30
CA ASN A 99 -5.71 -5.13 13.26
C ASN A 99 -5.38 -5.56 14.69
N SER A 100 -5.55 -6.84 15.06
CA SER A 100 -5.07 -7.39 16.32
C SER A 100 -3.54 -7.30 16.49
N TYR A 101 -2.79 -7.17 15.40
CA TYR A 101 -1.33 -7.01 15.43
C TYR A 101 -0.87 -5.55 15.44
N THR A 102 -1.77 -4.56 15.51
CA THR A 102 -1.39 -3.13 15.57
C THR A 102 -0.47 -2.83 16.76
N SER A 103 -0.66 -3.49 17.90
CA SER A 103 0.22 -3.33 19.08
C SER A 103 1.64 -3.87 18.86
N ARG A 104 1.82 -4.83 17.94
CA ARG A 104 3.12 -5.43 17.60
C ARG A 104 3.82 -4.68 16.47
N TYR A 105 3.08 -4.32 15.43
CA TYR A 105 3.66 -3.74 14.21
C TYR A 105 3.71 -2.21 14.25
N GLY A 106 2.82 -1.56 15.00
CA GLY A 106 2.62 -0.12 14.97
C GLY A 106 3.85 0.72 15.28
N GLU A 107 4.81 0.20 16.06
CA GLU A 107 6.09 0.86 16.32
C GLU A 107 6.87 1.15 15.03
N TYR A 108 6.79 0.23 14.07
CA TYR A 108 7.54 0.26 12.82
C TYR A 108 6.78 0.89 11.65
N LEU A 109 5.52 1.30 11.87
CA LEU A 109 4.65 1.82 10.82
C LEU A 109 4.62 3.35 10.81
N LEU A 110 4.40 3.88 9.61
CA LEU A 110 4.34 5.32 9.36
C LEU A 110 3.06 5.93 9.93
N ASP A 111 3.17 7.09 10.56
CA ASP A 111 2.00 7.87 10.97
C ASP A 111 1.33 8.51 9.75
N LEU A 112 0.11 8.06 9.45
CA LEU A 112 -0.66 8.46 8.28
C LEU A 112 -1.31 9.83 8.41
N ARG A 113 -1.40 10.41 9.63
CA ARG A 113 -2.02 11.73 9.88
C ARG A 113 -1.41 12.86 9.04
N HIS A 114 -0.13 12.72 8.67
CA HIS A 114 0.59 13.71 7.88
C HIS A 114 0.75 13.32 6.40
N ARG A 115 0.22 12.15 6.00
CA ARG A 115 0.33 11.61 4.64
C ARG A 115 -1.01 11.58 3.92
N ILE A 116 -2.11 11.50 4.68
CA ILE A 116 -3.47 11.42 4.18
C ILE A 116 -4.21 12.66 4.67
N SER A 117 -4.99 13.30 3.80
CA SER A 117 -5.76 14.48 4.17
C SER A 117 -6.80 14.14 5.24
N THR A 118 -7.10 15.12 6.10
CA THR A 118 -8.15 14.97 7.12
C THR A 118 -9.49 14.59 6.50
N ASP A 119 -9.82 15.13 5.32
CA ASP A 119 -11.05 14.80 4.59
C ASP A 119 -11.11 13.33 4.18
N HIS A 120 -9.99 12.73 3.77
CA HIS A 120 -9.94 11.30 3.46
C HIS A 120 -9.97 10.43 4.72
N LEU A 121 -9.36 10.87 5.82
CA LEU A 121 -9.45 10.17 7.10
C LEU A 121 -10.88 10.20 7.66
N ALA A 122 -11.63 11.28 7.43
CA ALA A 122 -13.03 11.42 7.83
C ALA A 122 -13.99 10.48 7.09
N LEU A 123 -13.55 9.79 6.03
CA LEU A 123 -14.35 8.76 5.34
C LEU A 123 -14.45 7.46 6.14
N PHE A 124 -13.62 7.28 7.16
CA PHE A 124 -13.58 6.09 8.00
C PHE A 124 -14.27 6.35 9.34
N HIS A 125 -14.90 5.32 9.91
CA HIS A 125 -15.55 5.46 11.20
C HIS A 125 -14.51 5.84 12.28
N PRO A 126 -14.72 6.95 13.03
CA PRO A 126 -13.74 7.44 14.00
C PRO A 126 -13.35 6.38 15.04
N ASP A 127 -14.33 5.61 15.52
CA ASP A 127 -14.10 4.54 16.50
C ASP A 127 -13.25 3.40 15.92
N LEU A 128 -13.39 3.09 14.63
CA LEU A 128 -12.57 2.06 13.99
C LEU A 128 -11.11 2.48 13.93
N LEU A 129 -10.85 3.74 13.57
CA LEU A 129 -9.49 4.29 13.50
C LEU A 129 -8.85 4.35 14.90
N SER A 130 -9.57 4.86 15.90
CA SER A 130 -9.05 5.05 17.25
C SER A 130 -8.82 3.72 17.97
N GLU A 131 -9.69 2.73 17.80
CA GLU A 131 -9.59 1.45 18.52
C GLU A 131 -8.64 0.45 17.85
N THR A 132 -8.59 0.43 16.51
CA THR A 132 -7.95 -0.69 15.79
C THR A 132 -6.76 -0.29 14.92
N CYS A 133 -6.64 0.99 14.57
CA CYS A 133 -5.61 1.49 13.66
C CYS A 133 -4.65 2.49 14.30
N THR A 134 -4.73 2.69 15.62
CA THR A 134 -3.91 3.66 16.35
C THR A 134 -2.84 2.97 17.20
N TYR A 135 -1.61 3.49 17.18
CA TYR A 135 -0.50 3.06 18.03
C TYR A 135 0.22 4.28 18.62
N HIS A 136 0.20 4.43 19.94
CA HIS A 136 0.80 5.58 20.66
C HIS A 136 0.56 6.92 19.94
N ASP A 137 -0.72 7.25 19.74
CA ASP A 137 -1.24 8.44 19.05
C ASP A 137 -1.03 8.51 17.53
N LYS A 138 -0.33 7.56 16.90
CA LYS A 138 -0.16 7.50 15.44
C LYS A 138 -1.32 6.73 14.80
N ILE A 139 -1.84 7.22 13.68
CA ILE A 139 -2.71 6.37 12.83
C ILE A 139 -1.77 5.56 11.94
N VAL A 140 -1.64 4.26 12.20
CA VAL A 140 -0.67 3.38 11.53
C VAL A 140 -1.29 2.45 10.48
N GLY A 141 -2.61 2.45 10.39
CA GLY A 141 -3.34 1.64 9.42
C GLY A 141 -4.67 2.28 9.06
N ILE A 142 -5.31 1.71 8.05
CA ILE A 142 -6.67 2.06 7.65
C ILE A 142 -7.41 0.75 7.39
N LYS A 143 -8.61 0.65 7.94
CA LYS A 143 -9.50 -0.48 7.73
C LYS A 143 -10.79 0.02 7.09
N LYS A 144 -11.26 -0.69 6.07
CA LYS A 144 -12.56 -0.43 5.46
C LYS A 144 -13.65 -1.07 6.33
N ASP A 145 -14.67 -0.31 6.69
CA ASP A 145 -15.88 -0.85 7.31
C ASP A 145 -16.62 -1.75 6.32
N ARG A 146 -17.14 -2.87 6.83
CA ARG A 146 -17.90 -3.86 6.05
C ARG A 146 -19.21 -3.29 5.56
#